data_AF-A0A938NPV7-F1
#
_entry.id   AF-A0A938NPV7-F1
#
_cell.length_a   1.000
_cell.length_b   1.000
_cell.length_c   1.000
_cell.angle_alpha   90.00
_cell.angle_beta   90.00
_cell.angle_gamma   90.00
#
_symmetry.space_group_name_H-M   'P 1'
#
loop_
_entity.id
_entity.type
_entity.pdbx_description
1 polymer ?
#
loop_
_entity_poly.entity_id
_entity_poly.type
_entity_poly.pdbx_seq_one_letter_code
_entity_poly.pdbx_strand_id
1 'polypeptide(L)'
;MMRRWIVGVLTFLLVLSVVGWIVYIPPTVLQPLSAVPAHAHIVYQKDDPDWFLSFFPTVGEFQGRHSALWNKNFKKLADSPLVVATVSLSGREHRDTWVAVSALGARAIILRWQLTFFPPKNIQRLSSYGSWPVWHYEDEMLPKWMRVRFSIVDGMLVCAASEDSRDLLYLLDTLDGRRPSAE
;
A
#
# COMPACT_ATOMS: atom_id res chain seq x y z
N MET A 1 -42.89 -18.30 11.36
CA MET A 1 -42.07 -17.26 12.05
C MET A 1 -40.67 -17.76 12.42
N MET A 2 -40.53 -18.98 12.97
CA MET A 2 -39.27 -19.59 13.41
C MET A 2 -38.16 -19.70 12.34
N ARG A 3 -38.52 -20.01 11.08
CA ARG A 3 -37.56 -20.14 9.96
C ARG A 3 -36.84 -18.83 9.60
N ARG A 4 -37.46 -17.66 9.78
CA ARG A 4 -36.85 -16.35 9.52
C ARG A 4 -35.79 -15.98 10.57
N TRP A 5 -36.03 -16.37 11.82
CA TRP A 5 -35.09 -16.18 12.92
C TRP A 5 -33.84 -17.04 12.76
N ILE A 6 -34.01 -18.31 12.40
CA ILE A 6 -32.89 -19.23 12.17
C ILE A 6 -31.98 -18.73 11.05
N VAL A 7 -32.57 -18.28 9.94
CA VAL A 7 -31.80 -17.70 8.83
C VAL A 7 -31.06 -16.43 9.27
N GLY A 8 -31.71 -15.53 10.02
CA GLY A 8 -31.06 -14.32 10.53
C GLY A 8 -29.84 -14.62 11.42
N VAL A 9 -29.96 -15.58 12.33
CA VAL A 9 -28.87 -16.00 13.23
C VAL A 9 -27.72 -16.65 12.45
N LEU A 10 -28.02 -17.52 11.49
CA LEU A 10 -27.01 -18.16 10.64
C LEU A 10 -26.23 -17.15 9.80
N THR A 11 -26.93 -16.18 9.20
CA THR A 11 -26.27 -15.12 8.42
C THR A 11 -25.37 -14.27 9.32
N PHE A 12 -25.81 -13.94 10.53
CA PHE A 12 -25.01 -13.17 11.48
C PHE A 12 -23.75 -13.93 11.92
N LEU A 13 -23.86 -15.22 12.22
CA LEU A 13 -22.72 -16.07 12.56
C LEU A 13 -21.75 -16.24 11.39
N LEU A 14 -22.26 -16.35 10.17
CA LEU A 14 -21.42 -16.43 8.97
C LEU A 14 -20.63 -15.13 8.75
N VAL A 15 -21.26 -13.97 8.92
CA VAL A 15 -20.58 -12.67 8.85
C VAL A 15 -19.52 -12.56 9.94
N LEU A 16 -19.83 -12.94 11.19
CA LEU A 16 -18.86 -12.96 12.29
C LEU A 16 -17.68 -13.89 12.03
N SER A 17 -17.94 -15.07 11.46
CA SER A 17 -16.89 -16.03 11.10
C SER A 17 -15.98 -15.48 10.01
N VAL A 18 -16.53 -14.87 8.96
CA VAL A 18 -15.75 -14.24 7.88
C VAL A 18 -14.92 -13.07 8.41
N VAL A 19 -15.51 -12.21 9.26
CA VAL A 19 -14.79 -11.09 9.88
C VAL A 19 -13.69 -11.61 10.81
N GLY A 20 -13.99 -12.61 11.63
CA GLY A 20 -13.02 -13.25 12.52
C GLY A 20 -11.86 -13.87 11.74
N TRP A 21 -12.15 -14.53 10.62
CA TRP A 21 -11.14 -15.10 9.74
C TRP A 21 -10.24 -14.02 9.13
N ILE A 22 -10.81 -12.93 8.61
CA ILE A 22 -10.03 -11.79 8.09
C ILE A 22 -9.10 -11.20 9.15
N VAL A 23 -9.54 -11.14 10.41
CA VAL A 23 -8.74 -10.61 11.52
C VAL A 23 -7.67 -11.60 12.00
N TYR A 24 -7.93 -12.91 11.91
CA TYR A 24 -7.07 -13.95 12.47
C TYR A 24 -6.05 -14.54 11.48
N ILE A 25 -6.14 -14.24 10.17
CA ILE A 25 -5.10 -14.65 9.22
C ILE A 25 -3.77 -14.01 9.67
N PRO A 26 -2.77 -14.82 10.07
CA PRO A 26 -1.47 -14.30 10.46
C PRO A 26 -0.87 -13.51 9.31
N PRO A 27 -0.09 -12.44 9.58
CA PRO A 27 0.59 -11.67 8.55
C PRO A 27 1.78 -12.47 7.99
N THR A 28 1.52 -13.61 7.36
CA THR A 28 2.48 -14.23 6.47
C THR A 28 2.49 -13.41 5.19
N VAL A 29 3.60 -12.72 4.94
CA VAL A 29 3.91 -12.17 3.63
C VAL A 29 3.83 -13.33 2.65
N LEU A 30 2.85 -13.30 1.74
CA LEU A 30 2.53 -14.49 0.93
C LEU A 30 3.64 -14.86 -0.05
N GLN A 31 4.61 -13.97 -0.28
CA GLN A 31 5.89 -14.29 -0.89
C GLN A 31 6.89 -13.17 -0.55
N PRO A 32 8.13 -13.49 -0.12
CA PRO A 32 9.20 -12.50 -0.16
C PRO A 32 9.37 -12.04 -1.61
N LEU A 33 9.56 -10.74 -1.80
CA LEU A 33 9.94 -10.14 -3.09
C LEU A 33 11.13 -10.93 -3.66
N SER A 34 10.90 -11.75 -4.67
CA SER A 34 11.95 -12.57 -5.30
C SER A 34 12.78 -11.77 -6.30
N ALA A 35 12.27 -10.61 -6.73
CA ALA A 35 12.88 -9.75 -7.72
C ALA A 35 13.31 -8.42 -7.10
N VAL A 36 14.62 -8.26 -6.89
CA VAL A 36 15.24 -6.96 -6.61
C VAL A 36 15.72 -6.38 -7.95
N PRO A 37 15.35 -5.15 -8.31
CA PRO A 37 15.86 -4.53 -9.53
C PRO A 37 17.40 -4.47 -9.53
N ALA A 38 18.07 -4.73 -10.64
CA ALA A 38 19.55 -4.80 -10.71
C ALA A 38 20.23 -3.47 -10.35
N HIS A 39 19.51 -2.36 -10.46
CA HIS A 39 19.97 -1.02 -10.09
C HIS A 39 19.32 -0.51 -8.80
N ALA A 40 18.72 -1.39 -7.99
CA ALA A 40 18.20 -1.02 -6.69
C ALA A 40 19.35 -0.80 -5.70
N HIS A 41 19.59 0.46 -5.36
CA HIS A 41 20.37 0.78 -4.18
C HIS A 41 19.44 0.76 -2.97
N ILE A 42 19.60 -0.25 -2.11
CA ILE A 42 18.85 -0.30 -0.84
C ILE A 42 19.43 0.80 0.06
N VAL A 43 18.69 1.89 0.17
CA VAL A 43 19.10 3.06 0.95
C VAL A 43 18.77 2.86 2.43
N TYR A 44 17.73 2.09 2.74
CA TYR A 44 17.25 1.95 4.11
C TYR A 44 16.47 0.65 4.33
N GLN A 45 16.97 -0.17 5.24
CA GLN A 45 16.27 -1.31 5.81
C GLN A 45 16.22 -1.08 7.32
N LYS A 46 15.07 -0.68 7.87
CA LYS A 46 14.95 -0.43 9.30
C LYS A 46 13.70 -1.07 9.87
N ASP A 47 13.84 -1.56 11.09
CA ASP A 47 12.73 -1.98 11.96
C ASP A 47 11.98 -0.78 12.58
N ASP A 48 12.35 0.47 12.24
CA ASP A 48 11.81 1.69 12.85
C ASP A 48 11.67 2.84 11.82
N PRO A 49 10.46 3.30 11.46
CA PRO A 49 10.17 3.84 10.12
C PRO A 49 10.10 5.38 10.00
N ASP A 50 10.62 6.11 10.97
CA ASP A 50 10.23 7.51 11.24
C ASP A 50 10.22 8.49 10.05
N TRP A 51 11.19 8.47 9.13
CA TRP A 51 11.30 9.52 8.11
C TRP A 51 10.48 9.25 6.82
N PHE A 52 10.30 7.99 6.44
CA PHE A 52 9.48 7.64 5.28
C PHE A 52 8.01 7.57 5.67
N LEU A 53 7.74 7.06 6.88
CA LEU A 53 6.39 7.06 7.38
C LEU A 53 5.95 8.38 7.97
N SER A 54 6.81 9.37 8.19
CA SER A 54 6.37 10.76 8.44
C SER A 54 5.64 11.39 7.26
N PHE A 55 5.70 10.81 6.04
CA PHE A 55 4.83 11.19 4.92
C PHE A 55 3.38 10.68 5.07
N PHE A 56 3.16 9.56 5.75
CA PHE A 56 1.84 8.95 5.90
C PHE A 56 0.92 9.54 7.00
N PRO A 57 1.35 10.17 8.10
CA PRO A 57 0.44 10.88 8.99
C PRO A 57 -0.18 12.10 8.31
N THR A 58 0.47 12.70 7.31
CA THR A 58 -0.12 13.74 6.44
C THR A 58 -1.28 13.20 5.62
N VAL A 59 -1.20 11.93 5.21
CA VAL A 59 -2.30 11.20 4.54
C VAL A 59 -3.53 11.03 5.45
N GLY A 60 -3.37 11.12 6.77
CA GLY A 60 -4.45 10.98 7.75
C GLY A 60 -5.19 12.29 8.09
N GLU A 61 -4.78 13.42 7.53
CA GLU A 61 -5.37 14.73 7.82
C GLU A 61 -6.71 14.91 7.09
N PHE A 62 -7.80 14.95 7.85
CA PHE A 62 -9.15 15.17 7.33
C PHE A 62 -9.70 16.47 7.90
N GLN A 63 -9.77 17.53 7.08
CA GLN A 63 -10.29 18.84 7.48
C GLN A 63 -9.57 19.50 8.68
N GLY A 64 -8.23 19.44 8.74
CA GLY A 64 -7.47 20.03 9.85
C GLY A 64 -7.61 19.27 11.18
N ARG A 65 -8.22 18.08 11.16
CA ARG A 65 -8.20 17.11 12.25
C ARG A 65 -7.68 15.80 11.70
N HIS A 66 -6.65 15.25 12.32
CA HIS A 66 -6.31 13.85 12.06
C HIS A 66 -7.51 12.99 12.43
N SER A 67 -8.08 12.25 11.48
CA SER A 67 -9.12 11.31 11.86
C SER A 67 -8.47 10.26 12.77
N ALA A 68 -8.99 10.10 13.98
CA ALA A 68 -8.42 9.18 14.97
C ALA A 68 -8.33 7.74 14.43
N LEU A 69 -9.22 7.39 13.49
CA LEU A 69 -9.25 6.10 12.81
C LEU A 69 -8.05 5.93 11.86
N TRP A 70 -7.77 6.92 10.99
CA TRP A 70 -6.64 6.86 10.07
C TRP A 70 -5.31 6.93 10.82
N ASN A 71 -5.18 7.80 11.82
CA ASN A 71 -3.95 7.87 12.64
C ASN A 71 -3.65 6.54 13.33
N LYS A 72 -4.66 5.84 13.85
CA LYS A 72 -4.45 4.53 14.49
C LYS A 72 -4.00 3.47 13.49
N ASN A 73 -4.52 3.48 12.26
CA ASN A 73 -4.14 2.51 11.23
C ASN A 73 -2.76 2.83 10.62
N PHE A 74 -2.46 4.12 10.36
CA PHE A 74 -1.15 4.57 9.90
C PHE A 74 -0.06 4.42 10.95
N LYS A 75 -0.36 4.63 12.24
CA LYS A 75 0.59 4.33 13.31
C LYS A 75 0.92 2.82 13.38
N LYS A 76 -0.06 1.96 13.14
CA LYS A 76 0.17 0.50 13.05
C LYS A 76 0.89 0.07 11.77
N LEU A 77 0.77 0.86 10.69
CA LEU A 77 1.59 0.72 9.49
C LEU A 77 3.05 1.05 9.80
N ALA A 78 3.29 1.97 10.74
CA ALA A 78 4.62 2.26 11.24
C ALA A 78 5.27 1.10 11.99
N ASP A 79 4.50 0.33 12.74
CA ASP A 79 5.05 -0.84 13.41
C ASP A 79 5.35 -2.03 12.45
N SER A 80 5.19 -1.86 11.12
CA SER A 80 5.37 -2.92 10.13
C SER A 80 6.73 -2.79 9.41
N PRO A 81 7.41 -3.90 9.08
CA PRO A 81 8.72 -3.85 8.45
C PRO A 81 8.65 -3.10 7.13
N LEU A 82 9.54 -2.11 6.97
CA LEU A 82 9.59 -1.21 5.84
C LEU A 82 10.98 -1.26 5.21
N VAL A 83 11.01 -1.51 3.91
CA VAL A 83 12.22 -1.45 3.09
C VAL A 83 12.07 -0.30 2.12
N VAL A 84 13.06 0.59 2.07
CA VAL A 84 13.12 1.71 1.11
C VAL A 84 14.37 1.55 0.26
N ALA A 85 14.18 1.58 -1.05
CA ALA A 85 15.22 1.47 -2.05
C ALA A 85 15.07 2.58 -3.08
N THR A 86 16.19 3.14 -3.54
CA THR A 86 16.20 3.94 -4.76
C THR A 86 16.43 2.99 -5.91
N VAL A 87 15.53 3.00 -6.87
CA VAL A 87 15.62 2.20 -8.08
C VAL A 87 15.75 3.17 -9.24
N SER A 88 16.84 3.06 -10.00
CA SER A 88 16.90 3.72 -11.30
C SER A 88 16.02 2.91 -12.26
N LEU A 89 14.80 3.37 -12.51
CA LEU A 89 13.92 2.75 -13.49
C LEU A 89 14.26 3.33 -14.87
N SER A 90 14.50 2.44 -15.83
CA SER A 90 14.98 2.76 -17.16
C SER A 90 13.93 3.49 -18.00
N GLY A 91 13.97 4.82 -17.93
CA GLY A 91 13.42 5.76 -18.90
C GLY A 91 14.56 6.60 -19.50
N ARG A 92 14.32 7.26 -20.65
CA ARG A 92 15.31 8.06 -21.41
C ARG A 92 16.14 9.08 -20.60
N GLU A 93 15.79 9.34 -19.35
CA GLU A 93 16.46 10.31 -18.47
C GLU A 93 17.08 9.75 -17.17
N HIS A 94 17.12 8.42 -16.92
CA HIS A 94 17.79 7.84 -15.72
C HIS A 94 17.53 8.63 -14.42
N ARG A 95 16.26 8.88 -14.07
CA ARG A 95 15.94 9.58 -12.82
C ARG A 95 15.67 8.57 -11.72
N ASP A 96 16.12 8.89 -10.50
CA ASP A 96 15.99 8.01 -9.34
C ASP A 96 14.53 7.94 -8.87
N THR A 97 13.92 6.76 -9.01
CA THR A 97 12.61 6.45 -8.45
C THR A 97 12.82 5.98 -7.01
N TRP A 98 12.17 6.65 -6.06
CA TRP A 98 12.15 6.19 -4.68
C TRP A 98 11.05 5.14 -4.52
N VAL A 99 11.43 3.95 -4.09
CA VAL A 99 10.52 2.83 -3.90
C VAL A 99 10.52 2.46 -2.43
N ALA A 100 9.34 2.30 -1.86
CA ALA A 100 9.19 1.77 -0.53
C ALA A 100 8.19 0.62 -0.52
N VAL A 101 8.56 -0.44 0.18
CA VAL A 101 7.71 -1.60 0.35
C VAL A 101 7.56 -1.90 1.83
N SER A 102 6.32 -2.02 2.29
CA SER A 102 6.00 -2.43 3.64
C SER A 102 5.16 -3.70 3.63
N ALA A 103 5.54 -4.67 4.45
CA ALA A 103 4.78 -5.91 4.57
C ALA A 103 3.65 -5.76 5.62
N LEU A 104 2.41 -5.81 5.15
CA LEU A 104 1.21 -5.56 5.96
C LEU A 104 0.43 -6.84 6.29
N GLY A 105 0.62 -7.91 5.53
CA GLY A 105 -0.12 -9.16 5.64
C GLY A 105 -1.64 -8.98 5.49
N ALA A 106 -2.43 -9.63 6.34
CA ALA A 106 -3.89 -9.54 6.31
C ALA A 106 -4.44 -8.10 6.47
N ARG A 107 -3.68 -7.21 7.12
CA ARG A 107 -4.06 -5.80 7.29
C ARG A 107 -4.13 -5.05 5.96
N ALA A 108 -3.41 -5.52 4.94
CA ALA A 108 -3.45 -4.93 3.61
C ALA A 108 -4.85 -4.99 2.99
N ILE A 109 -5.62 -6.04 3.30
CA ILE A 109 -7.02 -6.16 2.85
C ILE A 109 -7.85 -5.06 3.50
N ILE A 110 -7.78 -4.91 4.83
CA ILE A 110 -8.53 -3.87 5.55
C ILE A 110 -8.17 -2.48 5.01
N LEU A 111 -6.88 -2.21 4.82
CA LEU A 111 -6.39 -0.94 4.28
C LEU A 111 -6.90 -0.70 2.85
N ARG A 112 -6.86 -1.72 1.99
CA ARG A 112 -7.39 -1.67 0.62
C ARG A 112 -8.87 -1.32 0.61
N TRP A 113 -9.67 -1.93 1.49
CA TRP A 113 -11.10 -1.62 1.61
C TRP A 113 -11.30 -0.19 2.10
N GLN A 114 -10.58 0.24 3.15
CA GLN A 114 -10.67 1.61 3.66
C GLN A 114 -10.32 2.65 2.59
N LEU A 115 -9.26 2.45 1.83
CA LEU A 115 -8.88 3.33 0.72
C LEU A 115 -9.86 3.29 -0.46
N THR A 116 -10.60 2.19 -0.60
CA THR A 116 -11.60 2.05 -1.67
C THR A 116 -12.91 2.75 -1.32
N PHE A 117 -13.37 2.62 -0.08
CA PHE A 117 -14.68 3.13 0.34
C PHE A 117 -14.61 4.51 1.01
N PHE A 118 -13.49 4.83 1.66
CA PHE A 118 -13.32 6.05 2.44
C PHE A 118 -11.94 6.69 2.22
N PRO A 119 -11.54 7.02 0.97
CA PRO A 119 -10.24 7.61 0.71
C PRO A 119 -10.08 8.94 1.46
N PRO A 120 -8.92 9.20 2.10
CA PRO A 120 -8.63 10.52 2.66
C PRO A 120 -8.49 11.55 1.54
N LYS A 121 -8.64 12.85 1.86
CA LYS A 121 -8.75 13.95 0.89
C LYS A 121 -7.58 14.02 -0.10
N ASN A 122 -6.38 13.68 0.38
CA ASN A 122 -5.13 13.77 -0.37
C ASN A 122 -4.82 12.47 -1.13
N ILE A 123 -5.67 11.44 -1.01
CA ILE A 123 -5.57 10.21 -1.80
C ILE A 123 -6.71 10.14 -2.79
N GLN A 124 -6.35 9.92 -4.05
CA GLN A 124 -7.31 9.64 -5.10
C GLN A 124 -7.05 8.25 -5.67
N ARG A 125 -8.13 7.49 -5.87
CA ARG A 125 -8.04 6.22 -6.59
C ARG A 125 -7.92 6.52 -8.09
N LEU A 126 -6.88 5.97 -8.72
CA LEU A 126 -6.69 6.03 -10.16
C LEU A 126 -7.39 4.83 -10.85
N SER A 127 -6.96 4.48 -12.05
CA SER A 127 -7.29 3.21 -12.70
C SER A 127 -6.63 2.03 -11.99
N SER A 128 -7.25 0.87 -12.07
CA SER A 128 -6.60 -0.38 -11.63
C SER A 128 -5.64 -0.83 -12.72
N TYR A 129 -4.47 -1.31 -12.33
CA TYR A 129 -3.50 -1.93 -13.24
C TYR A 129 -3.61 -3.45 -13.08
N GLY A 130 -4.19 -4.13 -14.07
CA GLY A 130 -4.58 -5.53 -13.92
C GLY A 130 -5.56 -5.72 -12.76
N SER A 131 -5.22 -6.60 -11.82
CA SER A 131 -5.99 -6.86 -10.59
C SER A 131 -5.69 -5.90 -9.43
N TRP A 132 -4.71 -5.01 -9.60
CA TRP A 132 -4.20 -4.18 -8.51
C TRP A 132 -4.74 -2.76 -8.56
N PRO A 133 -5.45 -2.31 -7.51
CA PRO A 133 -5.88 -0.92 -7.42
C PRO A 133 -4.65 -0.02 -7.21
N VAL A 134 -4.61 1.08 -7.95
CA VAL A 134 -3.56 2.09 -7.81
C VAL A 134 -4.18 3.34 -7.20
N TRP A 135 -3.46 3.92 -6.25
CA TRP A 135 -3.80 5.18 -5.62
C TRP A 135 -2.70 6.21 -5.86
N HIS A 136 -3.12 7.46 -5.98
CA HIS A 136 -2.29 8.64 -6.09
C HIS A 136 -2.39 9.43 -4.80
N TYR A 137 -1.26 9.85 -4.25
CA TYR A 137 -1.18 10.78 -3.15
C TYR A 137 -0.69 12.14 -3.66
N GLU A 138 -1.45 13.17 -3.37
CA GLU A 138 -1.17 14.55 -3.77
C GLU A 138 -1.29 15.47 -2.55
N ASP A 139 -0.25 16.25 -2.30
CA ASP A 139 -0.17 17.17 -1.18
C ASP A 139 0.56 18.44 -1.60
N GLU A 140 0.15 19.59 -1.07
CA GLU A 140 0.81 20.87 -1.33
C GLU A 140 2.24 20.91 -0.77
N MET A 141 2.53 20.07 0.23
CA MET A 141 3.87 19.94 0.80
C MET A 141 4.84 19.15 -0.08
N LEU A 142 4.35 18.41 -1.08
CA LEU A 142 5.20 17.64 -1.98
C LEU A 142 5.82 18.55 -3.06
N PRO A 143 7.07 18.30 -3.48
CA PRO A 143 7.62 18.95 -4.65
C PRO A 143 6.73 18.73 -5.87
N LYS A 144 6.49 19.76 -6.68
CA LYS A 144 5.59 19.69 -7.87
C LYS A 144 5.97 18.62 -8.89
N TRP A 145 7.24 18.23 -8.91
CA TRP A 145 7.74 17.17 -9.79
C TRP A 145 7.48 15.77 -9.21
N MET A 146 7.27 15.64 -7.90
CA MET A 146 7.17 14.37 -7.21
C MET A 146 5.74 13.85 -7.23
N ARG A 147 5.53 12.72 -7.88
CA ARG A 147 4.25 12.01 -7.91
C ARG A 147 4.37 10.76 -7.06
N VAL A 148 3.56 10.69 -6.01
CA VAL A 148 3.55 9.54 -5.10
C VAL A 148 2.38 8.64 -5.48
N ARG A 149 2.69 7.41 -5.85
CA ARG A 149 1.69 6.40 -6.18
C ARG A 149 1.97 5.15 -5.40
N PHE A 150 0.91 4.46 -5.01
CA PHE A 150 1.07 3.21 -4.29
C PHE A 150 -0.02 2.22 -4.65
N SER A 151 0.27 0.95 -4.40
CA SER A 151 -0.64 -0.16 -4.59
C SER A 151 -0.49 -1.17 -3.45
N ILE A 152 -1.50 -2.00 -3.28
CA ILE A 152 -1.50 -3.07 -2.29
C ILE A 152 -1.54 -4.41 -3.04
N VAL A 153 -0.44 -5.16 -2.94
CA VAL A 153 -0.18 -6.40 -3.69
C VAL A 153 0.22 -7.49 -2.70
N ASP A 154 -0.51 -8.60 -2.66
CA ASP A 154 -0.18 -9.81 -1.88
C ASP A 154 0.19 -9.57 -0.41
N GLY A 155 -0.51 -8.64 0.23
CA GLY A 155 -0.25 -8.28 1.62
C GLY A 155 0.86 -7.24 1.81
N MET A 156 1.41 -6.69 0.75
CA MET A 156 2.43 -5.63 0.77
C MET A 156 1.83 -4.31 0.30
N LEU A 157 2.28 -3.21 0.89
CA LEU A 157 2.11 -1.86 0.38
C LEU A 157 3.35 -1.51 -0.41
N VAL A 158 3.19 -1.30 -1.72
CA VAL A 158 4.26 -0.88 -2.63
C VAL A 158 4.01 0.57 -3.01
N CYS A 159 4.95 1.45 -2.68
CA CYS A 159 4.89 2.87 -2.95
C CYS A 159 6.06 3.26 -3.86
N ALA A 160 5.77 4.09 -4.87
CA ALA A 160 6.74 4.68 -5.77
C ALA A 160 6.56 6.20 -5.75
N ALA A 161 7.66 6.90 -5.54
CA ALA A 161 7.78 8.34 -5.59
C ALA A 161 8.73 8.70 -6.73
N SER A 162 8.17 9.26 -7.79
CA SER A 162 8.91 9.62 -9.00
C SER A 162 8.23 10.74 -9.76
N GLU A 163 8.93 11.33 -10.71
CA GLU A 163 8.37 12.25 -11.68
C GLU A 163 7.55 11.53 -12.76
N ASP A 164 8.01 10.35 -13.21
CA ASP A 164 7.23 9.54 -14.13
C ASP A 164 6.16 8.77 -13.36
N SER A 165 4.96 8.94 -13.88
CA SER A 165 3.75 8.35 -13.37
C SER A 165 3.72 6.82 -13.60
N ARG A 166 4.48 6.32 -14.57
CA ARG A 166 4.51 4.92 -15.00
C ARG A 166 5.41 4.03 -14.16
N ASP A 167 6.23 4.60 -13.29
CA ASP A 167 7.23 3.86 -12.51
C ASP A 167 6.63 2.81 -11.58
N LEU A 168 5.51 3.14 -10.92
CA LEU A 168 4.78 2.15 -10.13
C LEU A 168 4.33 0.97 -11.00
N LEU A 169 3.87 1.23 -12.23
CA LEU A 169 3.41 0.18 -13.14
C LEU A 169 4.56 -0.72 -13.59
N TYR A 170 5.75 -0.14 -13.79
CA TYR A 170 6.95 -0.90 -14.08
C TYR A 170 7.32 -1.83 -12.92
N LEU A 171 7.28 -1.33 -11.68
CA LEU A 171 7.51 -2.13 -10.49
C LEU A 171 6.49 -3.27 -10.39
N LEU A 172 5.22 -2.96 -10.60
CA LEU A 172 4.14 -3.94 -10.62
C LEU A 172 4.34 -5.02 -11.71
N ASP A 173 4.74 -4.64 -12.93
CA ASP A 173 5.08 -5.60 -13.99
C ASP A 173 6.28 -6.50 -13.63
N THR A 174 7.25 -5.94 -12.90
CA THR A 174 8.43 -6.68 -12.42
C THR A 174 8.03 -7.69 -11.33
N LEU A 175 7.10 -7.30 -10.44
CA LEU A 175 6.53 -8.20 -9.43
C LEU A 175 5.76 -9.36 -10.05
N ASP A 176 4.97 -9.08 -11.09
CA ASP A 176 4.21 -10.09 -11.84
C ASP A 176 5.11 -11.00 -12.71
N GLY A 177 6.43 -10.74 -12.77
CA GLY A 177 7.37 -11.46 -13.64
C GLY A 177 7.15 -11.20 -15.13
N ARG A 178 6.35 -10.18 -15.49
CA ARG A 178 6.12 -9.76 -16.89
C ARG A 178 7.31 -9.02 -17.47
N ARG A 179 8.15 -8.44 -16.60
CA ARG A 179 9.39 -7.76 -16.97
C ARG A 179 10.55 -8.27 -16.12
N PRO A 180 11.76 -8.40 -16.71
CA PRO A 180 12.95 -8.76 -15.96
C PRO A 180 13.33 -7.64 -14.98
N SER A 181 13.80 -8.00 -13.79
CA SER A 181 14.29 -7.00 -12.82
C SER A 181 15.68 -6.45 -13.18
N ALA A 182 16.33 -6.99 -14.22
CA ALA A 182 17.75 -6.78 -14.50
C ALA A 182 18.07 -5.81 -15.65
N GLU A 183 17.10 -4.99 -16.09
CA GLU A 183 17.32 -3.93 -17.08
C GLU A 183 17.80 -2.62 -16.48
#